data_AF-A0A5K1IXL1-F1
#
_entry.id   AF-A0A5K1IXL1-F1
#
_cell.length_a   1.000
_cell.length_b   1.000
_cell.length_c   1.000
_cell.angle_alpha   90.00
_cell.angle_beta   90.00
_cell.angle_gamma   90.00
#
_symmetry.space_group_name_H-M   'P 1'
#
loop_
_entity.id
_entity.type
_entity.pdbx_description
1 polymer ?
#
loop_
_entity_poly.entity_id
_entity_poly.type
_entity_poly.pdbx_seq_one_letter_code
_entity_poly.pdbx_strand_id
1 'polypeptide(L)'
;MQECASEGFAIDGYYRDDKVGLETLAFHEEDNHRWQLVGKGGNCIDGQFERMDDPNILVLKNENGEIFGTVHVAYISRRREQGLLYLFRDTRVIRFYLVSTGPAFTVEFGDVDADS
;
A
#
# COMPACT_ATOMS: atom_id res chain seq x y z
N MET A 1 5.49 -26.85 -20.79
CA MET A 1 5.08 -26.68 -19.39
C MET A 1 4.76 -25.20 -19.25
N GLN A 2 3.49 -24.82 -19.14
CA GLN A 2 3.14 -23.43 -18.86
C GLN A 2 3.30 -23.27 -17.36
N GLU A 3 4.32 -22.52 -16.94
CA GLU A 3 4.44 -22.08 -15.55
C GLU A 3 3.21 -21.22 -15.28
N CYS A 4 2.22 -21.79 -14.58
CA CYS A 4 1.16 -21.01 -13.97
C CYS A 4 1.81 -20.20 -12.86
N ALA A 5 2.47 -19.08 -13.22
CA ALA A 5 2.75 -18.04 -12.25
C ALA A 5 1.40 -17.70 -11.63
N SER A 6 1.24 -18.03 -10.35
CA SER A 6 0.02 -17.70 -9.63
C SER A 6 -0.03 -16.18 -9.59
N GLU A 7 -0.99 -15.56 -10.27
CA GLU A 7 -1.21 -14.13 -10.17
C GLU A 7 -1.65 -13.86 -8.71
N GLY A 8 -0.89 -13.04 -7.98
CA GLY A 8 -1.25 -12.66 -6.62
C GLY A 8 -2.56 -11.87 -6.59
N PHE A 9 -3.04 -11.51 -5.41
CA PHE A 9 -4.22 -10.66 -5.33
C PHE A 9 -4.01 -9.29 -6.01
N ALA A 10 -5.05 -8.75 -6.64
CA ALA A 10 -5.06 -7.38 -7.15
C ALA A 10 -5.19 -6.39 -5.97
N ILE A 11 -4.12 -5.65 -5.69
CA ILE A 11 -3.99 -4.86 -4.46
C ILE A 11 -4.37 -3.40 -4.58
N ASP A 12 -4.60 -2.86 -5.79
CA ASP A 12 -4.93 -1.44 -5.98
C ASP A 12 -6.09 -0.99 -5.09
N GLY A 13 -5.90 0.13 -4.40
CA GLY A 13 -6.93 0.63 -3.51
C GLY A 13 -6.38 1.31 -2.29
N TYR A 14 -7.30 1.72 -1.42
CA TYR A 14 -6.99 2.24 -0.11
C TYR A 14 -7.50 1.34 1.00
N TYR A 15 -6.69 1.20 2.02
CA TYR A 15 -6.90 0.34 3.16
C TYR A 15 -6.79 1.16 4.44
N ARG A 16 -7.54 0.76 5.47
CA ARG A 16 -7.58 1.45 6.76
C ARG A 16 -7.35 0.48 7.91
N ASP A 17 -6.63 0.92 8.93
CA ASP A 17 -6.31 0.10 10.09
C ASP A 17 -7.51 -0.05 11.07
N ASP A 18 -7.53 -1.16 11.82
CA ASP A 18 -8.57 -1.50 12.80
C ASP A 18 -8.57 -0.59 14.04
N LYS A 19 -7.37 -0.15 14.44
CA LYS A 19 -7.16 0.55 15.70
C LYS A 19 -7.42 2.02 15.45
N VAL A 20 -8.70 2.37 15.53
CA VAL A 20 -9.24 3.73 15.43
C VAL A 20 -9.07 4.43 14.07
N GLY A 21 -8.68 3.70 13.01
CA GLY A 21 -8.69 4.16 11.62
C GLY A 21 -7.81 5.37 11.36
N LEU A 22 -6.65 5.41 12.03
CA LEU A 22 -5.74 6.54 12.05
C LEU A 22 -4.62 6.42 11.01
N GLU A 23 -4.39 5.22 10.50
CA GLU A 23 -3.44 4.96 9.44
C GLU A 23 -4.20 4.49 8.19
N THR A 24 -3.85 5.08 7.04
CA THR A 24 -4.32 4.60 5.74
C THR A 24 -3.14 4.21 4.88
N LEU A 25 -3.27 3.08 4.18
CA LEU A 25 -2.28 2.57 3.26
C LEU A 25 -2.92 2.48 1.87
N ALA A 26 -2.30 3.06 0.87
CA ALA A 26 -2.76 3.04 -0.51
C ALA A 26 -1.74 2.34 -1.42
N PHE A 27 -2.25 1.62 -2.42
CA PHE A 27 -1.47 0.97 -3.47
C PHE A 27 -2.01 1.34 -4.85
N HIS A 28 -1.09 1.53 -5.79
CA HIS A 28 -1.41 1.65 -7.20
C HIS A 28 -0.33 1.00 -8.07
N GLU A 29 -0.63 -0.19 -8.56
CA GLU A 29 0.30 -1.03 -9.32
C GLU A 29 0.58 -0.43 -10.70
N GLU A 30 -0.43 0.14 -11.35
CA GLU A 30 -0.31 0.74 -12.70
C GLU A 30 0.49 2.07 -12.72
N ASP A 31 0.60 2.77 -11.58
CA ASP A 31 1.38 4.01 -11.40
C ASP A 31 2.73 3.64 -10.81
N ASN A 32 3.53 2.93 -11.61
CA ASN A 32 4.91 2.58 -11.26
C ASN A 32 5.03 1.89 -9.89
N HIS A 33 4.09 1.01 -9.55
CA HIS A 33 4.05 0.30 -8.27
C HIS A 33 4.14 1.25 -7.06
N ARG A 34 3.38 2.35 -7.08
CA ARG A 34 3.36 3.33 -6.01
C ARG A 34 2.60 2.83 -4.79
N TRP A 35 3.10 3.18 -3.61
CA TRP A 35 2.35 3.09 -2.36
C TRP A 35 2.47 4.38 -1.56
N GLN A 36 1.53 4.58 -0.63
CA GLN A 36 1.60 5.66 0.35
C GLN A 36 0.97 5.23 1.66
N LEU A 37 1.63 5.55 2.76
CA LEU A 37 1.07 5.46 4.10
C LEU A 37 0.85 6.86 4.67
N VAL A 38 -0.37 7.13 5.12
CA VAL A 38 -0.71 8.34 5.87
C VAL A 38 -0.93 7.96 7.32
N GLY A 39 -0.14 8.56 8.22
CA GLY A 39 -0.25 8.34 9.67
C GLY A 39 -1.26 9.28 10.35
N LYS A 40 -1.50 9.03 11.65
CA LYS A 40 -2.42 9.80 12.51
C LYS A 40 -2.22 11.33 12.43
N GLY A 41 -0.98 11.77 12.23
CA GLY A 41 -0.60 13.18 12.22
C GLY A 41 -0.70 13.85 10.84
N GLY A 42 -1.18 13.15 9.82
CA GLY A 42 -1.14 13.60 8.43
C GLY A 42 0.25 13.47 7.79
N ASN A 43 1.21 12.85 8.49
CA ASN A 43 2.51 12.53 7.90
C ASN A 43 2.31 11.51 6.78
N CYS A 44 2.82 11.84 5.60
CA CYS A 44 2.77 10.99 4.43
C CYS A 44 4.14 10.35 4.22
N ILE A 45 4.14 9.07 3.91
CA ILE A 45 5.35 8.36 3.47
C ILE A 45 4.98 7.68 2.17
N ASP A 46 5.67 8.08 1.10
CA ASP A 46 5.48 7.56 -0.24
C ASP A 46 6.64 6.64 -0.63
N GLY A 47 6.41 5.87 -1.69
CA GLY A 47 7.48 5.13 -2.33
C GLY A 47 6.98 4.10 -3.33
N GLN A 48 7.82 3.11 -3.59
CA GLN A 48 7.58 2.06 -4.57
C GLN A 48 7.56 0.69 -3.89
N PHE A 49 6.80 -0.25 -4.44
CA PHE A 49 6.77 -1.62 -3.95
C PHE A 49 7.16 -2.63 -5.03
N GLU A 50 7.64 -3.79 -4.58
CA GLU A 50 7.99 -4.92 -5.43
C GLU A 50 7.31 -6.18 -4.88
N ARG A 51 6.78 -7.04 -5.76
CA ARG A 51 6.30 -8.38 -5.39
C ARG A 51 7.51 -9.32 -5.25
N MET A 52 7.47 -10.17 -4.24
CA MET A 52 8.47 -11.22 -4.01
C MET A 52 8.10 -12.50 -4.79
N ASP A 53 8.89 -13.58 -4.62
CA ASP A 53 8.59 -14.90 -5.20
C ASP A 53 7.18 -15.39 -4.83
N ASP A 54 6.74 -15.11 -3.60
CA ASP A 54 5.32 -15.18 -3.25
C ASP A 54 4.64 -13.87 -3.69
N PRO A 55 3.70 -13.94 -4.65
CA PRO A 55 3.10 -12.76 -5.24
C PRO A 55 2.19 -12.01 -4.25
N ASN A 56 1.86 -12.58 -3.09
CA ASN A 56 1.11 -11.93 -2.01
C ASN A 56 2.01 -11.30 -0.95
N ILE A 57 3.34 -11.34 -1.15
CA ILE A 57 4.32 -10.67 -0.29
C ILE A 57 4.94 -9.51 -1.08
N LEU A 58 4.82 -8.30 -0.54
CA LEU A 58 5.35 -7.08 -1.13
C LEU A 58 6.47 -6.50 -0.25
N VAL A 59 7.54 -6.01 -0.85
CA VAL A 59 8.52 -5.17 -0.16
C VAL A 59 8.22 -3.72 -0.49
N LEU A 60 8.03 -2.90 0.55
CA LEU A 60 7.84 -1.45 0.41
C LEU A 60 9.19 -0.76 0.55
N LYS A 61 9.56 0.04 -0.43
CA LYS A 61 10.70 0.96 -0.39
C LYS A 61 10.18 2.39 -0.30
N ASN A 62 10.78 3.22 0.54
CA ASN A 62 10.50 4.66 0.55
C ASN A 62 11.08 5.34 -0.72
N GLU A 63 10.88 6.64 -0.86
CA GLU A 63 11.44 7.43 -1.98
C GLU A 63 12.97 7.37 -2.09
N ASN A 64 13.68 7.12 -0.98
CA ASN A 64 15.14 6.96 -0.98
C ASN A 64 15.59 5.55 -1.41
N GLY A 65 14.65 4.63 -1.66
CA GLY A 65 14.92 3.23 -1.99
C GLY A 65 15.21 2.34 -0.76
N GLU A 66 15.07 2.88 0.46
CA GLU A 66 15.28 2.12 1.70
C GLU A 66 14.05 1.26 2.00
N ILE A 67 14.27 0.05 2.52
CA ILE A 67 13.18 -0.85 2.90
C ILE A 67 12.41 -0.25 4.08
N PHE A 68 11.16 0.12 3.82
CA PHE A 68 10.22 0.61 4.82
C PHE A 68 9.56 -0.53 5.59
N GLY A 69 9.23 -1.62 4.89
CA GLY A 69 8.57 -2.77 5.48
C GLY A 69 8.12 -3.80 4.47
N THR A 70 7.44 -4.84 4.95
CA THR A 70 6.92 -5.93 4.14
C THR A 70 5.41 -6.04 4.32
N VAL A 71 4.68 -6.22 3.23
CA VAL A 71 3.23 -6.42 3.26
C VAL A 71 2.91 -7.85 2.89
N HIS A 72 2.06 -8.49 3.69
CA HIS A 72 1.43 -9.76 3.34
C HIS A 72 -0.05 -9.53 3.04
N VAL A 73 -0.44 -9.82 1.80
CA VAL A 73 -1.82 -9.74 1.33
C VAL A 73 -2.51 -11.07 1.65
N ALA A 74 -3.18 -11.13 2.79
CA ALA A 74 -3.75 -12.38 3.29
C ALA A 74 -5.02 -12.79 2.53
N TYR A 75 -5.83 -11.82 2.09
CA TYR A 75 -7.09 -12.08 1.40
C TYR A 75 -7.59 -10.83 0.67
N ILE A 76 -8.09 -11.02 -0.56
CA ILE A 76 -8.96 -10.04 -1.24
C ILE A 76 -10.12 -10.81 -1.86
N SER A 77 -11.35 -10.35 -1.62
CA SER A 77 -12.54 -11.00 -2.17
C SER A 77 -12.57 -10.86 -3.69
N ARG A 78 -13.19 -11.81 -4.39
CA ARG A 78 -13.25 -11.81 -5.86
C ARG A 78 -13.84 -10.51 -6.44
N ARG A 79 -14.80 -9.90 -5.75
CA ARG A 79 -15.42 -8.62 -6.14
C ARG A 79 -14.66 -7.39 -5.63
N ARG A 80 -13.60 -7.61 -4.85
CA ARG A 80 -12.78 -6.56 -4.22
C ARG A 80 -13.58 -5.62 -3.32
N GLU A 81 -14.60 -6.16 -2.65
CA GLU A 81 -15.42 -5.48 -1.65
C GLU A 81 -14.87 -5.68 -0.22
N GLN A 82 -13.98 -6.66 -0.05
CA GLN A 82 -13.32 -6.98 1.21
C GLN A 82 -11.87 -7.34 0.91
N GLY A 83 -10.98 -6.98 1.82
CA GLY A 83 -9.58 -7.33 1.75
C GLY A 83 -8.91 -7.13 3.09
N LEU A 84 -7.85 -7.90 3.32
CA LEU A 84 -7.05 -7.89 4.53
C LEU A 84 -5.58 -8.02 4.15
N LEU A 85 -4.79 -7.06 4.61
CA LEU A 85 -3.34 -7.11 4.51
C LEU A 85 -2.69 -6.80 5.87
N TYR A 86 -1.45 -7.24 5.99
CA TYR A 86 -0.61 -7.02 7.15
C TYR A 86 0.65 -6.28 6.73
N LEU A 87 0.92 -5.13 7.34
CA LEU A 87 2.20 -4.43 7.22
C LEU A 87 3.09 -4.82 8.40
N PHE A 88 4.24 -5.40 8.10
CA PHE A 88 5.33 -5.69 9.02
C PHE A 88 6.38 -4.59 8.87
N ARG A 89 6.63 -3.84 9.95
CA ARG A 89 7.71 -2.86 10.02
C ARG A 89 8.26 -2.78 11.44
N ASP A 90 9.56 -2.57 11.56
CA ASP A 90 10.27 -2.55 12.84
C ASP A 90 9.95 -3.81 13.68
N THR A 91 9.18 -3.64 14.77
CA THR A 91 8.71 -4.68 15.69
C THR A 91 7.18 -4.75 15.75
N ARG A 92 6.49 -4.11 14.80
CA ARG A 92 5.03 -3.97 14.78
C ARG A 92 4.43 -4.65 13.57
N VAL A 93 3.23 -5.18 13.78
CA VAL A 93 2.36 -5.66 12.71
C VAL A 93 1.07 -4.86 12.75
N ILE A 94 0.76 -4.20 11.64
CA ILE A 94 -0.45 -3.38 11.50
C ILE A 94 -1.36 -4.10 10.50
N ARG A 95 -2.64 -4.21 10.86
CA ARG A 95 -3.65 -4.86 10.04
C ARG A 95 -4.46 -3.80 9.33
N PHE A 96 -4.65 -3.95 8.03
CA PHE A 96 -5.45 -3.03 7.24
C PHE A 96 -6.54 -3.77 6.48
N TYR A 97 -7.71 -3.12 6.39
CA TYR A 97 -8.87 -3.61 5.67
C TYR A 97 -9.09 -2.78 4.42
N LEU A 98 -9.39 -3.44 3.29
CA LEU A 98 -9.73 -2.77 2.05
C LEU A 98 -10.99 -1.93 2.26
N VAL A 99 -10.96 -0.69 1.75
CA VAL A 99 -12.10 0.22 1.84
C VAL A 99 -12.57 0.69 0.47
N SER A 100 -11.67 0.85 -0.51
CA SER A 100 -12.02 1.06 -1.92
C SER A 100 -10.91 0.56 -2.82
N THR A 101 -11.28 0.14 -4.04
CA THR A 101 -10.35 -0.28 -5.09
C THR A 101 -9.72 0.89 -5.85
N GLY A 102 -10.25 2.10 -5.69
CA GLY A 102 -9.57 3.31 -6.14
C GLY A 102 -8.51 3.69 -5.10
N PRO A 103 -7.25 3.92 -5.49
CA PRO A 103 -6.27 4.44 -4.54
C PRO A 103 -6.70 5.81 -4.02
N ALA A 104 -6.26 6.15 -2.81
CA ALA A 104 -6.40 7.49 -2.26
C ALA A 104 -5.01 7.97 -1.81
N PHE A 105 -4.35 8.74 -2.67
CA PHE A 105 -3.08 9.38 -2.37
C PHE A 105 -3.32 10.83 -1.95
N THR A 106 -2.74 11.25 -0.84
CA THR A 106 -2.60 12.67 -0.51
C THR A 106 -1.51 13.28 -1.38
N VAL A 107 -1.83 14.35 -2.09
CA VAL A 107 -0.83 15.19 -2.75
C VAL A 107 -0.14 16.02 -1.68
N GLU A 108 1.19 15.93 -1.60
CA GLU A 108 1.95 16.99 -0.95
C GLU A 108 1.63 18.27 -1.72
N PHE A 109 1.03 19.27 -1.07
CA PHE A 109 0.98 20.62 -1.63
C PHE A 109 2.44 21.06 -1.71
N GLY A 110 3.10 20.80 -2.85
CA GLY A 110 4.24 21.61 -3.23
C GLY A 110 3.74 23.05 -3.20
N ASP A 111 4.44 23.93 -2.49
CA ASP A 111 4.25 25.38 -2.56
C ASP A 111 3.91 25.70 -4.01
N VAL A 112 2.64 26.04 -4.26
CA VAL A 112 2.26 26.67 -5.51
C VAL A 112 3.09 27.93 -5.54
N ASP A 113 4.16 27.92 -6.32
CA ASP A 113 4.96 29.10 -6.61
C ASP A 113 3.94 30.18 -6.96
N ALA A 114 3.76 31.10 -6.02
CA ALA A 114 2.91 32.26 -6.18
C ALA A 114 3.68 33.21 -7.08
N ASP A 115 3.87 32.83 -8.35
CA ASP A 115 4.48 33.68 -9.34
C ASP A 115 3.38 34.36 -10.17
N SER A 116 3.22 35.65 -9.80
CA SER A 116 2.57 36.79 -10.47
C SER A 116 1.04 36.88 -10.53
#